data_AF-A0A6I5ZRR4-F1
#
_entry.id   AF-A0A6I5ZRR4-F1
#
_cell.length_a   1.000
_cell.length_b   1.000
_cell.length_c   1.000
_cell.angle_alpha   90.00
_cell.angle_beta   90.00
_cell.angle_gamma   90.00
#
_symmetry.space_group_name_H-M   'P 1'
#
loop_
_entity.id
_entity.type
_entity.pdbx_description
1 polymer ?
#
loop_
_entity_poly.entity_id
_entity_poly.type
_entity_poly.pdbx_seq_one_letter_code
_entity_poly.pdbx_strand_id
1 'polypeptide(L)'
;MGDVIKRRILNISLPVTLYEDLEAMAREKAKTKAEFAREAITRYIESEKRWQYIRKWGQASARQLQLKDENDIEEIIHTMRKEGRND
;
A
#
# COMPACT_ATOMS: atom_id res chain seq x y z
N MET A 1 -26.57 18.42 1.26
CA MET A 1 -25.93 18.71 -0.04
C MET A 1 -24.69 17.84 -0.12
N GLY A 2 -24.72 16.77 -0.92
CA GLY A 2 -23.61 15.81 -0.98
C GLY A 2 -22.34 16.46 -1.53
N ASP A 3 -21.20 16.18 -0.90
CA ASP A 3 -19.91 16.70 -1.33
C ASP A 3 -19.61 16.17 -2.76
N VAL A 4 -19.62 17.06 -3.74
CA VAL A 4 -19.36 16.68 -5.14
C VAL A 4 -17.87 16.37 -5.25
N ILE A 5 -17.53 15.10 -5.54
CA ILE A 5 -16.14 14.68 -5.74
C ILE A 5 -15.51 15.53 -6.85
N LYS A 6 -14.64 16.46 -6.46
CA LYS A 6 -13.92 17.34 -7.39
C LYS A 6 -12.91 16.51 -8.18
N ARG A 7 -13.04 16.48 -9.51
CA ARG A 7 -12.10 15.83 -10.43
C ARG A 7 -11.24 16.87 -11.14
N ARG A 8 -9.98 16.55 -11.39
CA ARG A 8 -9.08 17.33 -12.26
C ARG A 8 -8.59 16.42 -13.39
N ILE A 9 -8.31 17.01 -14.55
CA ILE A 9 -7.78 16.30 -15.71
C ILE A 9 -6.27 16.15 -15.54
N LEU A 10 -5.77 14.93 -15.71
CA LEU A 10 -4.36 14.62 -15.81
C LEU A 10 -4.05 14.31 -17.28
N ASN A 11 -3.18 15.11 -17.90
CA ASN A 11 -2.70 14.86 -19.26
C ASN A 11 -1.28 14.30 -19.19
N ILE A 12 -1.09 13.07 -19.67
CA ILE A 12 0.18 12.35 -19.64
C ILE A 12 0.40 11.60 -20.95
N SER A 13 1.62 11.62 -21.45
CA SER A 13 2.06 10.75 -22.55
C SER A 13 2.59 9.43 -22.00
N LEU A 14 2.23 8.31 -22.62
CA LEU A 14 2.74 6.98 -22.28
C LEU A 14 3.62 6.45 -23.42
N PRO A 15 4.68 5.68 -23.12
CA PRO A 15 5.34 4.86 -24.13
C PRO A 15 4.32 3.96 -24.83
N VAL A 16 4.50 3.74 -26.14
CA VAL A 16 3.55 2.97 -26.98
C VAL A 16 3.26 1.60 -26.36
N THR A 17 4.31 0.89 -25.94
CA THR A 17 4.19 -0.44 -25.32
C THR A 17 3.32 -0.42 -24.06
N LEU A 18 3.52 0.56 -23.18
CA LEU A 18 2.72 0.70 -21.96
C LEU A 18 1.25 1.04 -22.26
N TYR A 19 1.01 1.84 -23.30
CA TYR A 19 -0.35 2.16 -23.73
C TYR A 19 -1.09 0.93 -24.29
N GLU A 20 -0.39 0.10 -25.06
CA GLU A 20 -0.92 -1.16 -25.59
C GLU A 20 -1.27 -2.15 -24.47
N ASP A 21 -0.37 -2.31 -23.49
CA ASP A 21 -0.60 -3.13 -22.29
C ASP A 21 -1.82 -2.64 -21.51
N LEU A 22 -1.92 -1.33 -21.31
CA LEU A 22 -3.06 -0.69 -20.65
C LEU A 22 -4.36 -0.98 -21.39
N GLU A 23 -4.36 -0.88 -22.73
CA GLU A 23 -5.54 -1.15 -23.54
C GLU A 23 -5.95 -2.63 -23.48
N ALA A 24 -4.98 -3.55 -23.56
CA ALA A 24 -5.23 -4.98 -23.46
C ALA A 24 -5.84 -5.35 -22.10
N MET A 25 -5.26 -4.88 -21.00
CA MET A 25 -5.77 -5.13 -19.64
C MET A 25 -7.14 -4.49 -19.40
N ALA A 26 -7.37 -3.27 -19.91
CA ALA A 26 -8.68 -2.63 -19.81
C ALA A 26 -9.76 -3.45 -20.52
N ARG A 27 -9.46 -3.97 -21.73
CA ARG A 27 -10.36 -4.86 -22.48
C ARG A 27 -10.66 -6.15 -21.70
N GLU A 28 -9.62 -6.85 -21.22
CA GLU A 28 -9.75 -8.08 -20.43
C GLU A 28 -10.68 -7.89 -19.22
N LYS A 29 -10.59 -6.71 -18.58
CA LYS A 29 -11.37 -6.39 -17.38
C LYS A 29 -12.70 -5.68 -17.66
N ALA A 30 -13.13 -5.60 -18.93
CA ALA A 30 -14.34 -4.91 -19.37
C ALA A 30 -14.44 -3.46 -18.84
N LYS A 31 -13.32 -2.73 -18.86
CA LYS A 31 -13.20 -1.34 -18.38
C LYS A 31 -12.76 -0.41 -19.50
N THR A 32 -13.09 0.88 -19.38
CA THR A 32 -12.46 1.90 -20.22
C THR A 32 -10.99 2.09 -19.82
N LYS A 33 -10.16 2.54 -20.77
CA LYS A 33 -8.74 2.89 -20.53
C LYS A 33 -8.58 3.83 -19.33
N ALA A 34 -9.45 4.84 -19.22
CA ALA A 34 -9.38 5.83 -18.16
C ALA A 34 -9.82 5.28 -16.79
N GLU A 35 -10.78 4.36 -16.74
CA GLU A 35 -11.16 3.68 -15.49
C GLU A 35 -10.03 2.78 -14.99
N PHE A 36 -9.48 1.96 -15.88
CA PHE A 36 -8.36 1.09 -15.55
C PHE A 36 -7.14 1.90 -15.09
N ALA A 37 -6.79 2.98 -15.81
CA ALA A 37 -5.70 3.87 -15.42
C ALA A 37 -5.91 4.48 -14.02
N ARG A 38 -7.11 5.01 -13.74
CA ARG A 38 -7.44 5.57 -12.42
C ARG A 38 -7.31 4.52 -11.33
N GLU A 39 -7.82 3.32 -11.55
CA GLU A 39 -7.73 2.23 -10.59
C GLU A 39 -6.29 1.80 -10.33
N ALA A 40 -5.47 1.66 -11.38
CA ALA A 40 -4.06 1.32 -11.24
C ALA A 40 -3.30 2.37 -10.44
N ILE A 41 -3.51 3.67 -10.73
CA ILE A 41 -2.92 4.79 -10.00
C ILE A 41 -3.37 4.78 -8.53
N THR A 42 -4.67 4.60 -8.27
CA THR A 42 -5.22 4.51 -6.91
C THR A 42 -4.56 3.40 -6.12
N ARG A 43 -4.51 2.18 -6.67
CA ARG A 43 -3.91 1.02 -6.02
C ARG A 43 -2.44 1.26 -5.68
N TYR A 44 -1.67 1.85 -6.61
CA TYR A 44 -0.27 2.18 -6.38
C TYR A 44 -0.09 3.19 -5.24
N ILE A 45 -0.87 4.28 -5.26
CA ILE A 45 -0.80 5.31 -4.20
C ILE A 45 -1.22 4.75 -2.85
N GLU A 46 -2.26 3.92 -2.81
CA GLU A 46 -2.72 3.29 -1.57
C GLU A 46 -1.69 2.30 -1.01
N SER A 47 -1.05 1.50 -1.86
CA SER A 47 0.02 0.60 -1.41
C SER A 47 1.21 1.37 -0.85
N GLU A 48 1.62 2.46 -1.51
CA GLU A 48 2.72 3.31 -1.03
C GLU A 48 2.38 3.95 0.32
N LYS A 49 1.19 4.53 0.46
CA LYS A 49 0.73 5.13 1.71
C LYS A 49 0.66 4.11 2.85
N ARG A 50 0.15 2.91 2.57
CA ARG A 50 0.07 1.82 3.56
C ARG A 50 1.47 1.40 4.03
N TRP A 51 2.42 1.23 3.11
CA TRP A 51 3.79 0.88 3.48
C TRP A 51 4.48 1.98 4.29
N GLN A 52 4.28 3.24 3.91
CA GLN A 52 4.78 4.37 4.70
C GLN A 52 4.19 4.41 6.11
N TYR A 53 2.88 4.12 6.26
CA TYR A 53 2.24 4.03 7.55
C TYR A 53 2.83 2.91 8.41
N ILE A 54 2.95 1.70 7.88
CA ILE A 54 3.53 0.54 8.58
C ILE A 54 4.95 0.86 9.04
N ARG A 55 5.78 1.47 8.17
CA ARG A 55 7.15 1.84 8.52
C ARG A 55 7.20 2.89 9.63
N LYS A 56 6.39 3.94 9.55
CA LYS A 56 6.31 4.98 10.60
C LYS A 56 5.88 4.38 11.93
N TRP A 57 4.85 3.54 11.92
CA TRP A 57 4.38 2.85 13.11
C TRP A 57 5.46 1.94 13.70
N GLY A 58 6.10 1.09 12.87
CA GLY A 58 7.19 0.22 13.32
C GLY A 58 8.38 1.00 13.92
N GLN A 59 8.76 2.14 13.32
CA GLN A 59 9.79 3.01 13.89
C GLN A 59 9.39 3.60 15.24
N ALA A 60 8.13 4.02 15.40
CA ALA A 60 7.62 4.52 16.67
C ALA A 60 7.61 3.41 17.74
N SER A 61 7.14 2.21 17.40
CA SER A 61 7.14 1.04 18.28
C SER A 61 8.55 0.63 18.69
N ALA A 62 9.51 0.60 17.76
CA ALA A 62 10.91 0.29 18.07
C ALA A 62 11.52 1.29 19.06
N ARG A 63 11.24 2.59 18.89
CA ARG A 63 11.69 3.61 19.85
C ARG A 63 11.04 3.45 21.22
N GLN A 64 9.73 3.17 21.26
CA GLN A 64 9.00 2.99 22.51
C GLN A 64 9.49 1.76 23.30
N LEU A 65 9.78 0.67 22.58
CA LEU A 65 10.26 -0.59 23.15
C LEU A 65 11.79 -0.65 23.27
N GLN A 66 12.49 0.44 22.90
CA GLN A 66 13.96 0.55 22.92
C GLN A 66 14.68 -0.59 22.16
N LEU A 67 14.07 -1.08 21.08
CA LEU A 67 14.63 -2.14 20.25
C LEU A 67 15.86 -1.61 19.52
N LYS A 68 16.98 -2.30 19.67
CA LYS A 68 18.28 -1.96 19.07
C LYS A 68 18.56 -2.84 17.87
N ASP A 69 18.19 -4.11 17.94
CA ASP A 69 18.37 -5.07 16.87
C ASP A 69 17.25 -6.13 16.82
N GLU A 70 17.41 -7.08 15.92
CA GLU A 70 16.41 -8.12 15.65
C GLU A 70 16.30 -9.15 16.80
N ASN A 71 17.35 -9.37 17.59
CA ASN A 71 17.30 -10.30 18.71
C ASN A 71 16.34 -9.81 19.80
N ASP A 72 16.27 -8.50 20.03
CA ASP A 72 15.30 -7.89 20.96
C ASP A 72 13.85 -8.24 20.55
N ILE A 73 13.59 -8.34 19.24
CA ILE A 73 12.27 -8.71 18.71
C ILE A 73 12.01 -10.20 18.98
N GLU A 74 12.98 -11.06 18.71
CA GLU A 74 12.86 -12.50 18.93
C GLU A 74 12.60 -12.84 20.39
N GLU A 75 13.29 -12.18 21.33
CA GLU A 75 13.09 -12.36 22.76
C GLU A 75 11.67 -11.98 23.21
N ILE A 76 11.14 -10.85 22.72
CA ILE A 76 9.77 -10.40 23.03
C ILE A 76 8.75 -11.42 22.49
N ILE A 77 8.91 -11.88 21.25
CA ILE A 77 8.01 -12.86 20.63
C ILE A 77 8.06 -14.19 21.39
N HIS A 78 9.26 -14.65 21.74
CA HIS A 78 9.44 -15.91 22.46
C HIS A 78 8.83 -15.85 23.86
N THR A 79 8.99 -14.72 24.57
CA THR A 79 8.39 -14.49 25.89
C THR A 79 6.86 -14.51 25.81
N MET A 80 6.26 -13.75 24.89
CA MET A 80 4.81 -13.69 24.70
C MET A 80 4.21 -15.07 24.33
N ARG A 81 4.90 -15.85 23.50
CA ARG A 81 4.47 -17.21 23.13
C ARG A 81 4.60 -18.23 24.27
N LYS A 82 5.53 -18.02 25.20
CA LYS A 82 5.65 -18.84 26.42
C LYS A 82 4.54 -18.54 27.41
N GLU A 83 4.22 -17.26 27.59
CA GLU A 83 3.17 -16.82 28.52
C GLU A 83 1.78 -17.29 28.06
N GLY A 84 1.44 -17.16 26.77
CA GLY A 84 0.17 -17.65 26.22
C GLY A 84 0.03 -19.17 26.11
N ARG A 85 1.04 -19.95 26.53
CA ARG A 85 0.98 -21.42 26.65
C ARG A 85 0.77 -21.90 28.10
N ASN A 86 0.76 -20.97 29.05
CA ASN A 86 0.64 -21.26 30.48
C ASN A 86 -0.77 -20.96 31.04
N ASP A 87 -1.71 -20.63 30.16
CA ASP A 87 -3.18 -20.58 30.36
C ASP A 87 -3.84 -21.73 29.59
#